data_AF-A0A6P1LHC7-F1
#
_entry.id   AF-A0A6P1LHC7-F1
#
_cell.length_a   1.000
_cell.length_b   1.000
_cell.length_c   1.000
_cell.angle_alpha   90.00
_cell.angle_beta   90.00
_cell.angle_gamma   90.00
#
_symmetry.space_group_name_H-M   'P 1'
#
loop_
_entity.id
_entity.type
_entity.pdbx_description
1 polymer ?
#
loop_
_entity_poly.entity_id
_entity_poly.type
_entity_poly.pdbx_seq_one_letter_code
_entity_poly.pdbx_strand_id
1 'polypeptide(L)'
;MIKVNSNKFGGIFVEENLLKNSFLDVLKSYVKGEYVKNIDFEVKRNVLKYINIHFSKSTEISKKEELNMYNQLLFLLNTKFQISNKPISFIYEN
;
A
#
# COMPACT_ATOMS: atom_id res chain seq x y z
N MET A 1 3.92 -1.71 -14.88
CA MET A 1 2.45 -1.67 -15.09
C MET A 1 1.83 -2.87 -14.40
N ILE A 2 0.93 -2.67 -13.44
CA ILE A 2 0.33 -3.73 -12.63
C ILE A 2 -1.07 -3.99 -13.18
N LYS A 3 -1.36 -5.21 -13.65
CA LYS A 3 -2.74 -5.60 -13.93
C LYS A 3 -3.38 -6.03 -12.61
N VAL A 4 -4.59 -5.59 -12.37
CA VAL A 4 -5.32 -5.93 -11.14
C VAL A 4 -6.71 -6.35 -11.55
N ASN A 5 -7.00 -7.63 -11.29
CA ASN A 5 -8.31 -8.19 -11.58
C ASN A 5 -9.28 -7.71 -10.50
N SER A 6 -10.23 -6.86 -10.88
CA SER A 6 -11.51 -6.74 -10.18
C SER A 6 -12.53 -7.65 -10.87
N ASN A 7 -13.54 -8.08 -10.12
CA ASN A 7 -14.44 -9.16 -10.52
C ASN A 7 -15.19 -8.92 -11.85
N LYS A 8 -15.36 -10.01 -12.60
CA LYS A 8 -16.28 -10.25 -13.74
C LYS A 8 -16.17 -9.47 -15.06
N PHE A 9 -15.51 -8.31 -15.20
CA PHE A 9 -15.60 -7.55 -16.47
C PHE A 9 -14.32 -6.94 -17.09
N GLY A 10 -13.13 -7.27 -16.58
CA GLY A 10 -11.88 -6.84 -17.23
C GLY A 10 -10.84 -6.40 -16.22
N GLY A 11 -9.58 -6.77 -16.44
CA GLY A 11 -8.50 -6.36 -15.56
C GLY A 11 -8.24 -4.86 -15.69
N ILE A 12 -8.18 -4.16 -14.57
CA ILE A 12 -7.78 -2.75 -14.52
C ILE A 12 -6.25 -2.71 -14.54
N PHE A 13 -5.68 -1.87 -15.38
CA PHE A 13 -4.25 -1.59 -15.36
C PHE A 13 -4.00 -0.41 -14.43
N VAL A 14 -3.19 -0.64 -13.40
CA VAL A 14 -2.75 0.39 -12.46
C VAL A 14 -1.28 0.65 -12.68
N GLU A 15 -0.93 1.91 -12.88
CA GLU A 15 0.46 2.34 -12.90
C GLU A 15 1.05 2.26 -11.50
N GLU A 16 2.22 1.63 -11.38
CA GLU A 16 2.90 1.42 -10.11
C GLU A 16 3.24 2.74 -9.41
N ASN A 17 3.66 3.76 -10.17
CA ASN A 17 3.93 5.10 -9.64
C ASN A 17 2.67 5.75 -9.05
N LEU A 18 1.52 5.60 -9.72
CA LEU A 18 0.26 6.14 -9.22
C LEU A 18 -0.16 5.44 -7.91
N LEU A 19 0.02 4.12 -7.84
CA LEU A 19 -0.25 3.35 -6.63
C LEU A 19 0.69 3.77 -5.49
N LYS A 20 2.00 3.88 -5.77
CA LYS A 20 3.03 4.33 -4.83
C LYS A 20 2.73 5.71 -4.26
N ASN A 21 2.42 6.68 -5.11
CA ASN A 21 2.11 8.04 -4.69
C ASN A 21 0.83 8.10 -3.83
N SER A 22 -0.21 7.35 -4.22
CA SER A 22 -1.46 7.31 -3.46
C SER A 22 -1.27 6.69 -2.07
N PHE A 23 -0.40 5.68 -1.95
CA PHE A 23 -0.02 5.13 -0.65
C PHE A 23 0.77 6.13 0.19
N LEU A 24 1.78 6.78 -0.41
CA LEU A 24 2.60 7.78 0.28
C LEU A 24 1.76 8.92 0.88
N ASP A 25 0.72 9.36 0.19
CA ASP A 25 -0.18 10.42 0.69
C ASP A 25 -0.93 9.99 1.94
N VAL A 26 -1.42 8.74 2.00
CA VAL A 26 -2.04 8.19 3.21
C VAL A 26 -1.02 8.08 4.33
N LEU A 27 0.16 7.52 4.06
CA LEU A 27 1.21 7.32 5.06
C LEU A 27 1.66 8.63 5.72
N LYS A 28 1.76 9.73 4.95
CA LYS A 28 2.15 11.06 5.45
C LYS A 28 1.18 11.65 6.47
N SER A 29 -0.04 11.12 6.57
CA SER A 29 -1.01 11.54 7.59
C SER A 29 -0.77 10.88 8.95
N TYR A 30 0.07 9.84 9.00
CA TYR A 30 0.37 9.06 10.20
C TYR A 30 1.84 9.18 10.62
N VAL A 31 2.75 9.24 9.65
CA VAL A 31 4.19 9.32 9.90
C VAL A 31 4.82 10.43 9.07
N LYS A 32 5.97 10.94 9.52
CA LYS A 32 6.75 11.87 8.71
C LYS A 32 7.21 11.19 7.43
N GLY A 33 7.15 11.89 6.30
CA GLY A 33 7.50 11.31 5.00
C GLY A 33 8.91 10.73 4.92
N GLU A 34 9.88 11.31 5.64
CA GLU A 34 11.28 10.84 5.73
C GLU A 34 11.43 9.44 6.39
N TYR A 35 10.41 9.01 7.13
CA TYR A 35 10.35 7.71 7.78
C TYR A 35 9.87 6.60 6.84
N VAL A 36 9.17 6.94 5.76
CA VAL A 36 8.81 5.97 4.72
C VAL A 36 10.01 5.78 3.79
N LYS A 37 10.72 4.65 3.93
CA LYS A 37 11.91 4.35 3.12
C LYS A 37 11.56 3.83 1.75
N ASN A 38 10.63 2.89 1.68
CA ASN A 38 10.20 2.30 0.43
C ASN A 38 8.77 1.73 0.52
N ILE A 39 8.15 1.55 -0.65
CA ILE A 39 6.90 0.82 -0.81
C ILE A 39 7.10 -0.13 -1.98
N ASP A 40 7.06 -1.42 -1.68
CA ASP A 40 7.27 -2.51 -2.62
C ASP A 40 5.97 -3.23 -2.92
N PHE A 41 5.71 -3.42 -4.21
CA PHE A 41 4.53 -4.08 -4.73
C PHE A 41 4.93 -5.42 -5.35
N GLU A 42 4.62 -6.53 -4.66
CA GLU A 42 4.90 -7.86 -5.21
C GLU A 42 3.85 -8.20 -6.26
N VAL A 43 4.27 -8.33 -7.52
CA VAL A 43 3.38 -8.60 -8.66
C VAL A 43 3.77 -9.93 -9.31
N LYS A 44 2.85 -10.89 -9.30
CA LYS A 44 3.05 -12.21 -9.95
C LYS A 44 1.98 -12.46 -11.00
N ARG A 45 2.41 -12.79 -12.22
CA ARG A 45 1.52 -12.97 -13.40
C ARG A 45 0.61 -11.75 -13.61
N ASN A 46 1.16 -10.54 -13.46
CA ASN A 46 0.41 -9.29 -13.52
C ASN A 46 -0.78 -9.26 -12.55
N VAL A 47 -0.57 -9.71 -11.31
CA VAL A 47 -1.56 -9.57 -10.23
C VAL A 47 -0.81 -9.16 -8.98
N LEU A 48 -1.25 -8.07 -8.35
CA LEU A 48 -0.73 -7.63 -7.05
C LEU A 48 -0.99 -8.72 -6.01
N LYS A 49 0.06 -9.17 -5.32
CA LYS A 49 0.01 -10.22 -4.31
C LYS A 49 0.13 -9.66 -2.90
N TYR A 50 1.19 -8.91 -2.64
CA TYR A 50 1.51 -8.35 -1.34
C TYR A 50 2.03 -6.92 -1.51
N ILE A 51 1.88 -6.12 -0.46
CA ILE A 51 2.42 -4.76 -0.40
C ILE A 51 3.26 -4.67 0.86
N ASN A 52 4.53 -4.34 0.70
CA ASN A 52 5.44 -4.14 1.82
C ASN A 52 5.74 -2.64 1.92
N ILE A 53 5.56 -2.09 3.12
CA ILE A 53 5.86 -0.69 3.41
C ILE A 53 7.02 -0.69 4.39
N HIS A 54 8.15 -0.17 3.93
CA HIS A 54 9.39 -0.12 4.67
C HIS A 54 9.50 1.20 5.40
N PHE A 55 9.60 1.13 6.71
CA PHE A 55 9.74 2.26 7.59
C PHE A 55 11.14 2.29 8.21
N SER A 56 11.63 3.48 8.51
CA SER A 56 12.82 3.66 9.34
C SER A 56 12.59 3.06 10.73
N LYS A 57 13.64 2.53 11.36
CA LYS A 57 13.59 2.13 12.77
C LYS A 57 13.16 3.23 13.75
N SER A 58 13.38 4.49 13.37
CA SER A 58 13.01 5.67 14.14
C SER A 58 11.53 6.06 13.98
N THR A 59 10.74 5.25 13.27
CA THR A 59 9.32 5.52 13.06
C THR A 59 8.56 5.23 14.34
N GLU A 60 8.06 6.29 14.96
CA GLU A 60 7.19 6.19 16.13
C GLU A 60 5.73 6.25 15.66
N ILE A 61 5.01 5.14 15.83
CA ILE A 61 3.57 5.06 15.58
C ILE A 61 2.94 4.10 16.59
N SER A 62 1.80 4.46 17.16
CA SER A 62 1.10 3.56 18.07
C SER A 62 0.43 2.42 17.29
N LYS A 63 0.20 1.26 17.95
CA LYS A 63 -0.54 0.14 17.34
C LYS A 63 -1.94 0.53 16.84
N LYS A 64 -2.60 1.48 17.52
CA LYS A 64 -3.92 1.98 17.12
C LYS A 64 -3.84 2.80 15.83
N GLU A 65 -2.84 3.66 15.72
CA GLU A 65 -2.59 4.44 14.50
C GLU A 65 -2.17 3.55 13.34
N GLU A 66 -1.31 2.55 13.58
CA GLU A 66 -0.90 1.58 12.56
C GLU A 66 -2.10 0.79 12.02
N LEU A 67 -3.02 0.35 12.89
CA LEU A 67 -4.26 -0.30 12.47
C LEU A 67 -5.17 0.63 11.66
N ASN A 68 -5.29 1.90 12.07
CA ASN A 68 -6.06 2.88 11.31
C ASN A 68 -5.45 3.14 9.94
N MET A 69 -4.13 3.29 9.87
CA MET A 69 -3.36 3.44 8.64
C MET A 69 -3.57 2.25 7.71
N TYR A 70 -3.49 1.01 8.22
CA TYR A 70 -3.78 -0.21 7.49
C TYR A 70 -5.18 -0.18 6.86
N ASN A 71 -6.20 0.18 7.65
CA ASN A 71 -7.58 0.24 7.17
C ASN A 71 -7.76 1.32 6.08
N GLN A 72 -7.11 2.48 6.21
CA GLN A 72 -7.14 3.52 5.18
C GLN A 72 -6.47 3.08 3.88
N LEU A 73 -5.36 2.35 3.95
CA LEU A 73 -4.69 1.79 2.78
C LEU A 73 -5.56 0.73 2.08
N LEU A 74 -6.23 -0.15 2.84
CA LEU A 74 -7.20 -1.09 2.27
C LEU A 74 -8.39 -0.38 1.63
N PHE A 75 -8.91 0.67 2.27
CA PHE A 75 -10.00 1.47 1.72
C PHE A 75 -9.60 2.17 0.42
N LEU A 76 -8.40 2.76 0.37
CA LEU A 76 -7.82 3.36 -0.84
C LEU A 76 -7.68 2.34 -1.97
N LEU A 77 -7.13 1.16 -1.69
CA LEU A 77 -6.99 0.06 -2.66
C LEU A 77 -8.34 -0.31 -3.28
N ASN A 78 -9.37 -0.44 -2.44
CA ASN A 78 -10.69 -0.83 -2.89
C ASN A 78 -11.35 0.29 -3.71
N THR A 79 -11.40 1.51 -3.18
CA THR A 79 -12.16 2.61 -3.80
C THR A 79 -11.49 3.18 -5.04
N LYS A 80 -10.17 3.38 -5.02
CA LYS A 80 -9.45 4.04 -6.13
C LYS A 80 -8.98 3.06 -7.19
N PHE A 81 -8.64 1.83 -6.79
CA PHE A 81 -8.01 0.86 -7.68
C PHE A 81 -8.86 -0.41 -7.89
N GLN A 82 -9.99 -0.55 -7.20
CA GLN A 82 -10.84 -1.75 -7.21
C GLN A 82 -10.09 -3.03 -6.82
N ILE A 83 -9.10 -2.88 -5.95
CA ILE A 83 -8.27 -3.98 -5.45
C ILE A 83 -8.76 -4.34 -4.06
N SER A 84 -9.39 -5.51 -3.92
CA SER A 84 -9.87 -5.97 -2.61
C SER A 84 -8.84 -6.88 -1.92
N ASN A 85 -8.80 -6.77 -0.59
CA ASN A 85 -8.21 -7.74 0.36
C ASN A 85 -6.78 -8.15 0.02
N LYS A 86 -5.90 -7.17 -0.26
CA LYS A 86 -4.46 -7.45 -0.43
C LYS A 86 -3.75 -7.33 0.92
N PRO A 87 -2.91 -8.30 1.29
CA PRO A 87 -2.12 -8.18 2.50
C PRO A 87 -1.14 -7.02 2.37
N ILE A 88 -1.07 -6.22 3.42
CA ILE A 88 -0.13 -5.12 3.59
C ILE A 88 0.71 -5.43 4.83
N SER A 89 2.02 -5.39 4.69
CA SER A 89 2.97 -5.61 5.79
C SER A 89 3.77 -4.35 6.05
N PHE A 90 3.86 -3.98 7.32
CA PHE A 90 4.71 -2.89 7.79
C PHE A 90 6.03 -3.49 8.29
N ILE A 91 7.14 -3.10 7.66
CA ILE A 91 8.47 -3.62 7.95
C ILE A 91 9.29 -2.45 8.48
N TYR A 92 9.72 -2.56 9.74
CA TYR A 92 10.61 -1.58 10.37
C TYR A 92 12.04 -2.07 10.19
N GLU A 93 12.84 -1.29 9.47
CA GLU A 93 14.27 -1.60 9.25
C GLU A 93 15.01 -1.69 10.60
N ASN A 94 16.09 -2.48 10.68
CA ASN A 94 16.93 -2.62 11.87
C ASN A 94 17.97 -1.49 12.01
#